data_AF-A0A7D4A8F0-F1
#
_entry.id   AF-A0A7D4A8F0-F1
#
_cell.length_a   1.000
_cell.length_b   1.000
_cell.length_c   1.000
_cell.angle_alpha   90.00
_cell.angle_beta   90.00
_cell.angle_gamma   90.00
#
_symmetry.space_group_name_H-M   'P 1'
#
loop_
_entity.id
_entity.type
_entity.pdbx_description
1 polymer ?
#
loop_
_entity_poly.entity_id
_entity_poly.type
_entity_poly.pdbx_seq_one_letter_code
_entity_poly.pdbx_strand_id
1 'polypeptide(L)'
;MTPATKRAAIPPEILLWPHGAPGPKSLATPEVVRLTDQGDRVLTHIQQPSITPFLPAGTNNTRIAVVVIPGGGHSELWMSHEGYSPAEWFASQGIAAFVLKYRLAREPNSPYTVEQDELADVQRALRLVKSRAADWQLDTARVGVLGFSAGGELAGLAAMRFTPASPHAPDPVDQQSDRPAFQVLLYPGNSGRLEVTRHSPPVFIAGAFTTAPTLPRAWPSFT
;
A
#
# COMPACT_ATOMS: atom_id res chain seq x y z
N MET A 1 -10.49 31.93 8.73
CA MET A 1 -9.53 30.92 9.17
C MET A 1 -10.27 29.59 9.23
N THR A 2 -10.05 28.71 8.26
CA THR A 2 -10.61 27.34 8.30
C THR A 2 -9.99 26.63 9.50
N PRO A 3 -10.76 25.94 10.36
CA PRO A 3 -10.18 25.23 11.49
C PRO A 3 -9.20 24.18 10.95
N ALA A 4 -7.98 24.13 11.49
CA ALA A 4 -7.09 23.02 11.23
C ALA A 4 -7.77 21.76 11.79
N THR A 5 -8.30 20.91 10.91
CA THR A 5 -8.86 19.63 11.31
C THR A 5 -7.76 18.85 12.03
N LYS A 6 -7.95 18.58 13.32
CA LYS A 6 -7.01 17.80 14.13
C LYS A 6 -6.93 16.42 13.50
N ARG A 7 -5.78 16.10 12.89
CA ARG A 7 -5.55 14.79 12.26
C ARG A 7 -5.75 13.70 13.31
N ALA A 8 -6.49 12.66 12.95
CA ALA A 8 -6.70 11.52 13.84
C ALA A 8 -5.33 10.88 14.18
N ALA A 9 -5.21 10.29 15.38
CA ALA A 9 -3.99 9.58 15.74
C ALA A 9 -3.76 8.41 14.77
N ILE A 10 -2.52 8.23 14.33
CA ILE A 10 -2.15 7.15 13.41
C ILE A 10 -2.38 5.81 14.14
N PRO A 11 -3.14 4.87 13.56
CA PRO A 11 -3.35 3.55 14.14
C PRO A 11 -2.04 2.76 14.30
N PRO A 12 -1.98 1.79 15.23
CA PRO A 12 -0.79 0.96 15.38
C PRO A 12 -0.51 0.14 14.12
N GLU A 13 0.77 0.00 13.77
CA GLU A 13 1.22 -0.80 12.64
C GLU A 13 1.13 -2.31 12.93
N ILE A 14 0.89 -3.10 11.90
CA ILE A 14 0.93 -4.57 11.93
C ILE A 14 2.05 -5.03 10.99
N LEU A 15 3.07 -5.70 11.53
CA LEU A 15 4.21 -6.19 10.74
C LEU A 15 3.77 -7.23 9.71
N LEU A 16 4.33 -7.14 8.51
CA LEU A 16 4.15 -8.17 7.46
C LEU A 16 4.88 -9.46 7.80
N TRP A 17 6.08 -9.31 8.38
CA TRP A 17 7.02 -10.37 8.69
C TRP A 17 7.45 -10.28 10.17
N PRO A 18 6.65 -10.78 11.11
CA PRO A 18 6.94 -10.67 12.54
C PRO A 18 8.25 -11.37 12.95
N HIS A 19 8.73 -12.30 12.13
CA HIS A 19 9.98 -13.05 12.34
C HIS A 19 11.11 -12.60 11.39
N GLY A 20 10.96 -11.45 10.73
CA GLY A 20 11.92 -10.92 9.75
C GLY A 20 11.52 -11.22 8.31
N ALA A 21 11.72 -10.23 7.44
CA ALA A 21 11.39 -10.35 6.02
C ALA A 21 12.31 -11.36 5.32
N PRO A 22 11.81 -12.11 4.32
CA PRO A 22 12.66 -12.96 3.50
C PRO A 22 13.59 -12.11 2.63
N GLY A 23 14.72 -12.68 2.23
CA GLY A 23 15.71 -12.02 1.39
C GLY A 23 16.91 -11.48 2.18
N PRO A 24 17.71 -10.58 1.57
CA PRO A 24 18.91 -10.07 2.19
C PRO A 24 18.58 -9.25 3.43
N LYS A 25 19.45 -9.31 4.45
CA LYS A 25 19.35 -8.41 5.60
C LYS A 25 19.87 -7.04 5.18
N SER A 26 19.06 -6.01 5.36
CA SER A 26 19.52 -4.63 5.18
C SER A 26 20.67 -4.29 6.13
N LEU A 27 21.47 -3.32 5.71
CA LEU A 27 22.48 -2.67 6.53
C LEU A 27 21.80 -2.15 7.81
N ALA A 28 22.51 -2.19 8.94
CA ALA A 28 21.97 -1.88 10.28
C ALA A 28 21.60 -0.38 10.49
N THR A 29 21.19 0.31 9.44
CA THR A 29 20.71 1.69 9.47
C THR A 29 19.30 1.70 10.07
N PRO A 30 19.04 2.51 11.11
CA PRO A 30 17.71 2.66 11.68
C PRO A 30 16.73 3.30 10.68
N GLU A 31 15.45 2.93 10.78
CA GLU A 31 14.35 3.62 10.07
C GLU A 31 14.38 5.12 10.41
N VAL A 32 14.29 5.95 9.38
CA VAL A 32 14.27 7.42 9.53
C VAL A 32 12.88 7.93 9.19
N VAL A 33 12.36 8.80 10.06
CA VAL A 33 11.11 9.53 9.85
C VAL A 33 11.46 11.01 9.72
N ARG A 34 11.22 11.57 8.55
CA ARG A 34 11.39 13.00 8.27
C ARG A 34 10.04 13.67 8.15
N LEU A 35 9.91 14.87 8.72
CA LEU A 35 8.81 15.78 8.42
C LEU A 35 9.28 16.81 7.40
N THR A 36 8.55 17.00 6.30
CA THR A 36 8.80 18.10 5.38
C THR A 36 8.36 19.44 6.00
N ASP A 37 8.77 20.56 5.41
CA ASP A 37 8.29 21.89 5.80
C ASP A 37 6.76 22.03 5.73
N GLN A 38 6.11 21.19 4.92
CA GLN A 38 4.65 21.12 4.79
C GLN A 38 3.99 20.13 5.76
N GLY A 39 4.76 19.53 6.67
CA GLY A 39 4.30 18.56 7.67
C GLY A 39 4.08 17.15 7.14
N ASP A 40 4.61 16.83 5.95
CA ASP A 40 4.49 15.49 5.38
C ASP A 40 5.45 14.52 6.04
N ARG A 41 4.96 13.32 6.37
CA ARG A 41 5.75 12.24 6.97
C ARG A 41 6.35 11.40 5.86
N VAL A 42 7.67 11.47 5.71
CA VAL A 42 8.45 10.72 4.72
C VAL A 42 9.36 9.74 5.44
N LEU A 43 9.35 8.47 5.02
CA LEU A 43 10.12 7.41 5.65
C LEU A 43 11.22 6.87 4.71
N THR A 44 12.36 6.50 5.30
CA THR A 44 13.47 5.79 4.64
C THR A 44 14.05 4.73 5.57
N HIS A 45 14.93 3.87 5.05
CA HIS A 45 15.60 2.79 5.78
C HIS A 45 14.62 1.80 6.43
N ILE A 46 13.64 1.33 5.64
CA ILE A 46 12.59 0.45 6.13
C ILE A 46 13.14 -0.96 6.34
N GLN A 47 13.21 -1.37 7.61
CA GLN A 47 13.69 -2.70 8.01
C GLN A 47 12.54 -3.67 8.34
N GLN A 48 11.42 -3.12 8.81
CA GLN A 48 10.25 -3.86 9.25
C GLN A 48 9.03 -3.38 8.48
N PRO A 49 8.76 -3.96 7.30
CA PRO A 49 7.60 -3.56 6.52
C PRO A 49 6.31 -3.96 7.24
N SER A 50 5.29 -3.13 7.12
CA SER A 50 4.07 -3.20 7.91
C SER A 50 2.87 -2.63 7.16
N ILE A 51 1.67 -2.89 7.67
CA ILE A 51 0.45 -2.18 7.27
C ILE A 51 -0.09 -1.36 8.44
N THR A 52 -0.59 -0.17 8.14
CA THR A 52 -1.40 0.64 9.08
C THR A 52 -2.87 0.55 8.69
N PRO A 53 -3.75 -0.03 9.53
CA PRO A 53 -5.17 -0.20 9.20
C PRO A 53 -5.99 1.07 9.49
N PHE A 54 -6.73 1.54 8.50
CA PHE A 54 -7.74 2.59 8.59
C PHE A 54 -9.11 1.95 8.30
N LEU A 55 -9.87 1.67 9.35
CA LEU A 55 -11.12 0.94 9.25
C LEU A 55 -12.32 1.90 9.28
N PRO A 56 -13.40 1.62 8.53
CA PRO A 56 -14.62 2.41 8.60
C PRO A 56 -15.25 2.33 9.99
N ALA A 57 -15.82 3.44 10.46
CA ALA A 57 -16.49 3.51 11.76
C ALA A 57 -17.93 3.00 11.68
N GLY A 58 -18.38 2.31 12.74
CA GLY A 58 -19.78 1.92 12.91
C GLY A 58 -20.28 0.92 11.87
N THR A 59 -21.52 1.10 11.40
CA THR A 59 -22.19 0.18 10.46
C THR A 59 -21.91 0.47 8.99
N ASN A 60 -21.13 1.51 8.65
CA ASN A 60 -20.87 1.94 7.28
C ASN A 60 -19.86 1.03 6.54
N ASN A 61 -19.74 -0.25 6.89
CA ASN A 61 -18.73 -1.13 6.30
C ASN A 61 -19.24 -1.75 4.98
N THR A 62 -18.66 -1.30 3.86
CA THR A 62 -18.95 -1.81 2.51
C THR A 62 -18.40 -3.22 2.24
N ARG A 63 -17.58 -3.74 3.17
CA ARG A 63 -16.78 -4.96 3.07
C ARG A 63 -15.70 -4.92 1.99
N ILE A 64 -15.46 -3.77 1.39
CA ILE A 64 -14.37 -3.53 0.43
C ILE A 64 -13.11 -3.17 1.22
N ALA A 65 -11.96 -3.62 0.73
CA ALA A 65 -10.67 -3.14 1.21
C ALA A 65 -9.72 -2.73 0.09
N VAL A 66 -8.81 -1.81 0.41
CA VAL A 66 -7.72 -1.40 -0.47
C VAL A 66 -6.39 -1.37 0.29
N VAL A 67 -5.37 -2.01 -0.26
CA VAL A 67 -3.98 -1.80 0.17
C VAL A 67 -3.44 -0.57 -0.56
N VAL A 68 -3.13 0.48 0.20
CA VAL A 68 -2.60 1.75 -0.30
C VAL A 68 -1.08 1.71 -0.28
N ILE A 69 -0.45 1.89 -1.43
CA ILE A 69 1.00 1.81 -1.62
C ILE A 69 1.51 3.22 -1.93
N PRO A 70 2.16 3.89 -0.95
CA PRO A 70 2.77 5.20 -1.16
C PRO A 70 3.86 5.14 -2.23
N GLY A 71 4.14 6.25 -2.89
CA GLY A 71 5.28 6.44 -3.76
C GLY A 71 6.50 7.00 -3.03
N GLY A 72 7.45 7.50 -3.83
CA GLY A 72 8.77 7.96 -3.36
C GLY A 72 9.94 7.32 -4.12
N GLY A 73 9.71 6.91 -5.37
CA GLY A 73 10.77 6.51 -6.29
C GLY A 73 11.55 5.25 -5.89
N HIS A 74 11.00 4.41 -5.00
CA HIS A 74 11.68 3.25 -4.39
C HIS A 74 12.86 3.62 -3.47
N SER A 75 12.99 4.89 -3.09
CA SER A 75 14.04 5.40 -2.19
C SER A 75 13.47 6.09 -0.95
N GLU A 76 12.18 6.44 -0.96
CA GLU A 76 11.44 7.03 0.16
C GLU A 76 9.99 6.53 0.15
N LEU A 77 9.27 6.74 1.25
CA LEU A 77 7.81 6.53 1.35
C LEU A 77 7.11 7.81 1.79
N TRP A 78 6.26 8.37 0.93
CA TRP A 78 5.47 9.57 1.23
C TRP A 78 4.18 9.22 1.98
N MET A 79 4.33 8.90 3.26
CA MET A 79 3.29 8.27 4.08
C MET A 79 2.07 9.16 4.33
N SER A 80 2.20 10.50 4.40
CA SER A 80 1.01 11.31 4.70
C SER A 80 0.10 11.47 3.49
N HIS A 81 0.57 12.13 2.42
CA HIS A 81 -0.33 12.51 1.33
C HIS A 81 -0.67 11.36 0.37
N GLU A 82 0.21 10.38 0.19
CA GLU A 82 -0.04 9.19 -0.66
C GLU A 82 -0.46 7.95 0.14
N GLY A 83 -0.39 8.01 1.48
CA GLY A 83 -0.74 6.90 2.36
C GLY A 83 -1.95 7.20 3.24
N TYR A 84 -1.73 7.91 4.34
CA TYR A 84 -2.72 8.15 5.38
C TYR A 84 -3.90 8.99 4.91
N SER A 85 -3.68 10.08 4.16
CA SER A 85 -4.76 10.94 3.65
C SER A 85 -5.76 10.18 2.76
N PRO A 86 -5.35 9.41 1.74
CA PRO A 86 -6.30 8.59 0.98
C PRO A 86 -6.92 7.48 1.84
N ALA A 87 -6.18 6.88 2.78
CA ALA A 87 -6.72 5.85 3.67
C ALA A 87 -7.82 6.36 4.62
N GLU A 88 -7.63 7.54 5.22
CA GLU A 88 -8.65 8.26 6.00
C GLU A 88 -9.90 8.54 5.15
N TRP A 89 -9.71 8.98 3.90
CA TRP A 89 -10.81 9.21 2.97
C TRP A 89 -11.56 7.91 2.65
N PHE A 90 -10.88 6.82 2.27
CA PHE A 90 -11.54 5.53 2.02
C PHE A 90 -12.31 5.02 3.24
N ALA A 91 -11.73 5.11 4.43
CA ALA A 91 -12.40 4.73 5.67
C ALA A 91 -13.67 5.56 5.91
N SER A 92 -13.64 6.86 5.59
CA SER A 92 -14.82 7.73 5.66
C SER A 92 -15.93 7.33 4.66
N GLN A 93 -15.55 6.73 3.53
CA GLN A 93 -16.46 6.20 2.51
C GLN A 93 -16.91 4.76 2.81
N GLY A 94 -16.56 4.20 3.96
CA GLY A 94 -16.97 2.84 4.32
C GLY A 94 -16.06 1.74 3.76
N ILE A 95 -14.91 2.09 3.20
CA ILE A 95 -13.94 1.17 2.60
C ILE A 95 -12.74 1.03 3.54
N ALA A 96 -12.38 -0.18 3.95
CA ALA A 96 -11.19 -0.38 4.76
C ALA A 96 -9.93 -0.09 3.93
N ALA A 97 -8.98 0.67 4.48
CA ALA A 97 -7.73 0.98 3.83
C ALA A 97 -6.54 0.54 4.68
N PHE A 98 -5.50 0.01 4.03
CA PHE A 98 -4.30 -0.49 4.69
C PHE A 98 -3.09 0.17 4.06
N VAL A 99 -2.45 1.11 4.76
CA VAL A 99 -1.29 1.84 4.23
C VAL A 99 -0.05 0.98 4.39
N LEU A 100 0.60 0.67 3.28
CA LEU A 100 1.78 -0.17 3.23
C LEU A 100 3.05 0.65 3.50
N LYS A 101 3.84 0.19 4.47
CA LYS A 101 5.25 0.53 4.63
C LYS A 101 6.08 -0.63 4.10
N TYR A 102 6.80 -0.43 2.99
CA TYR A 102 7.55 -1.49 2.29
C TYR A 102 9.06 -1.19 2.23
N ARG A 103 9.88 -2.22 2.05
CA ARG A 103 11.34 -2.10 1.86
C ARG A 103 11.68 -1.29 0.60
N LEU A 104 12.84 -0.65 0.54
CA LEU A 104 13.17 0.32 -0.52
C LEU A 104 14.42 -0.11 -1.32
N ALA A 105 14.24 -0.41 -2.60
CA ALA A 105 15.25 -0.98 -3.50
C ALA A 105 16.24 0.04 -4.08
N ARG A 106 15.95 1.34 -3.97
CA ARG A 106 16.79 2.41 -4.55
C ARG A 106 17.37 3.34 -3.51
N GLU A 107 17.42 2.93 -2.23
CA GLU A 107 18.26 3.60 -1.24
C GLU A 107 19.75 3.34 -1.54
N PRO A 108 20.66 4.26 -1.15
CA PRO A 108 22.09 4.02 -1.27
C PRO A 108 22.50 2.71 -0.60
N ASN A 109 23.17 1.83 -1.36
CA ASN A 109 23.59 0.49 -0.93
C ASN A 109 22.43 -0.44 -0.51
N SER A 110 21.21 -0.19 -1.00
CA SER A 110 20.10 -1.11 -0.75
C SER A 110 20.42 -2.49 -1.33
N PRO A 111 20.24 -3.57 -0.55
CA PRO A 111 20.39 -4.93 -1.07
C PRO A 111 19.11 -5.43 -1.75
N TYR A 112 18.03 -4.64 -1.72
CA TYR A 112 16.72 -5.05 -2.18
C TYR A 112 16.52 -4.78 -3.68
N THR A 113 15.59 -5.50 -4.29
CA THR A 113 15.12 -5.25 -5.65
C THR A 113 13.62 -5.01 -5.70
N VAL A 114 13.16 -4.18 -6.64
CA VAL A 114 11.73 -3.86 -6.83
C VAL A 114 10.92 -5.13 -7.11
N GLU A 115 11.40 -5.98 -8.03
CA GLU A 115 10.64 -7.13 -8.50
C GLU A 115 10.63 -8.33 -7.53
N GLN A 116 11.51 -8.36 -6.52
CA GLN A 116 11.56 -9.45 -5.54
C GLN A 116 11.11 -8.98 -4.15
N ASP A 117 11.81 -8.02 -3.55
CA ASP A 117 11.65 -7.69 -2.13
C ASP A 117 10.45 -6.76 -1.90
N GLU A 118 10.36 -5.68 -2.68
CA GLU A 118 9.25 -4.73 -2.54
C GLU A 118 7.94 -5.35 -3.02
N LEU A 119 7.97 -6.06 -4.15
CA LEU A 119 6.81 -6.80 -4.64
C LEU A 119 6.36 -7.87 -3.63
N ALA A 120 7.29 -8.58 -2.97
CA ALA A 120 6.94 -9.53 -1.92
C ALA A 120 6.24 -8.86 -0.73
N ASP A 121 6.64 -7.64 -0.34
CA ASP A 121 5.96 -6.89 0.72
C ASP A 121 4.52 -6.53 0.33
N VAL A 122 4.28 -6.13 -0.93
CA VAL A 122 2.92 -5.87 -1.44
C VAL A 122 2.07 -7.13 -1.46
N GLN A 123 2.61 -8.23 -2.00
CA GLN A 123 1.92 -9.52 -2.04
C GLN A 123 1.59 -10.00 -0.62
N ARG A 124 2.55 -9.87 0.31
CA ARG A 124 2.35 -10.24 1.71
C ARG A 124 1.29 -9.38 2.39
N ALA A 125 1.23 -8.08 2.09
CA ALA A 125 0.18 -7.20 2.59
C ALA A 125 -1.21 -7.66 2.13
N LEU A 126 -1.37 -8.00 0.84
CA LEU A 126 -2.63 -8.51 0.30
C LEU A 126 -3.06 -9.83 0.97
N ARG A 127 -2.10 -10.74 1.17
CA ARG A 127 -2.35 -12.00 1.89
C ARG A 127 -2.77 -11.75 3.34
N LEU A 128 -2.02 -10.89 4.05
CA LEU A 128 -2.29 -10.57 5.45
C LEU A 128 -3.66 -9.92 5.63
N VAL A 129 -4.06 -9.06 4.69
CA VAL A 129 -5.38 -8.44 4.73
C VAL A 129 -6.49 -9.47 4.55
N LYS A 130 -6.33 -10.38 3.58
CA LYS A 130 -7.31 -11.44 3.35
C LYS A 130 -7.35 -12.47 4.48
N SER A 131 -6.22 -12.78 5.11
CA SER A 131 -6.17 -13.76 6.20
C SER A 131 -6.85 -13.22 7.47
N ARG A 132 -6.95 -11.90 7.62
CA ARG A 132 -7.64 -11.21 8.71
C ARG A 132 -9.00 -10.63 8.31
N ALA A 133 -9.55 -11.04 7.16
CA ALA A 133 -10.80 -10.50 6.65
C ALA A 133 -11.97 -10.66 7.64
N ALA A 134 -12.01 -11.75 8.41
CA ALA A 134 -13.02 -11.95 9.44
C ALA A 134 -12.94 -10.89 10.56
N ASP A 135 -11.72 -10.56 11.02
CA ASP A 135 -11.47 -9.58 12.08
C ASP A 135 -11.92 -8.17 11.68
N TRP A 136 -11.85 -7.87 10.38
CA TRP A 136 -12.16 -6.55 9.82
C TRP A 136 -13.47 -6.52 9.02
N GLN A 137 -14.25 -7.60 9.05
CA GLN A 137 -15.53 -7.76 8.34
C GLN A 137 -15.42 -7.46 6.83
N LEU A 138 -14.37 -7.98 6.19
CA LEU A 138 -14.09 -7.78 4.76
C LEU A 138 -14.58 -8.96 3.93
N ASP A 139 -14.86 -8.67 2.66
CA ASP A 139 -15.01 -9.68 1.62
C ASP A 139 -13.66 -9.86 0.92
N THR A 140 -13.07 -11.05 1.02
CA THR A 140 -11.75 -11.36 0.42
C THR A 140 -11.75 -11.25 -1.10
N ALA A 141 -12.93 -11.37 -1.75
CA ALA A 141 -13.10 -11.17 -3.19
C ALA A 141 -13.15 -9.68 -3.59
N ARG A 142 -13.11 -8.75 -2.61
CA ARG A 142 -13.20 -7.30 -2.82
C ARG A 142 -12.02 -6.54 -2.19
N VAL A 143 -10.87 -7.21 -2.08
CA VAL A 143 -9.61 -6.61 -1.62
C VAL A 143 -8.78 -6.21 -2.85
N GLY A 144 -8.62 -4.90 -3.09
CA GLY A 144 -7.82 -4.36 -4.19
C GLY A 144 -6.50 -3.72 -3.75
N VAL A 145 -5.77 -3.19 -4.73
CA VAL A 145 -4.57 -2.37 -4.52
C VAL A 145 -4.75 -0.98 -5.11
N LEU A 146 -4.14 0.01 -4.47
CA LEU A 146 -4.00 1.36 -4.99
C LEU A 146 -2.57 1.82 -4.78
N GLY A 147 -1.96 2.38 -5.81
CA GLY A 147 -0.57 2.83 -5.73
C GLY A 147 -0.32 4.16 -6.43
N PHE A 148 0.60 4.94 -5.87
CA PHE A 148 1.04 6.23 -6.39
C PHE A 148 2.49 6.15 -6.88
N SER A 149 2.81 6.67 -8.07
CA SER A 149 4.20 6.71 -8.59
C SER A 149 4.89 5.33 -8.50
N ALA A 150 6.00 5.20 -7.78
CA ALA A 150 6.67 3.92 -7.48
C ALA A 150 5.72 2.87 -6.85
N GLY A 151 4.81 3.30 -5.96
CA GLY A 151 3.76 2.43 -5.44
C GLY A 151 2.73 2.02 -6.50
N GLY A 152 2.49 2.86 -7.51
CA GLY A 152 1.68 2.54 -8.68
C GLY A 152 2.33 1.50 -9.59
N GLU A 153 3.66 1.57 -9.76
CA GLU A 153 4.44 0.52 -10.42
C GLU A 153 4.30 -0.81 -9.68
N LEU A 154 4.46 -0.81 -8.35
CA LEU A 154 4.26 -1.99 -7.50
C LEU A 154 2.84 -2.55 -7.52
N ALA A 155 1.82 -1.69 -7.50
CA ALA A 155 0.41 -2.10 -7.63
C ALA A 155 0.16 -2.83 -8.96
N GLY A 156 0.71 -2.28 -10.06
CA GLY A 156 0.65 -2.91 -11.38
C GLY A 156 1.38 -4.25 -11.43
N LEU A 157 2.59 -4.32 -10.87
CA LEU A 157 3.35 -5.57 -10.77
C LEU A 157 2.60 -6.63 -9.97
N ALA A 158 2.03 -6.29 -8.81
CA ALA A 158 1.25 -7.21 -7.99
C ALA A 158 -0.02 -7.72 -8.71
N ALA A 159 -0.65 -6.89 -9.52
CA ALA A 159 -1.81 -7.28 -10.30
C ALA A 159 -1.48 -8.23 -11.48
N MET A 160 -0.23 -8.23 -11.96
CA MET A 160 0.22 -9.09 -13.06
C MET A 160 1.00 -10.33 -12.59
N ARG A 161 1.71 -10.22 -11.46
CA ARG A 161 2.60 -11.25 -10.91
C ARG A 161 2.09 -11.70 -9.55
N PHE A 162 0.90 -12.29 -9.54
CA PHE A 162 0.29 -12.86 -8.35
C PHE A 162 0.44 -14.38 -8.31
N THR A 163 0.31 -14.94 -7.13
CA THR A 163 0.30 -16.36 -6.83
C THR A 163 -1.07 -16.79 -6.27
N PRO A 164 -1.51 -18.01 -6.61
CA PRO A 164 -2.73 -18.56 -6.04
C PRO A 164 -2.57 -18.85 -4.54
N ALA A 165 -3.69 -19.09 -3.88
CA ALA A 165 -3.72 -19.57 -2.50
C ALA A 165 -2.95 -20.90 -2.37
N SER A 166 -2.26 -21.08 -1.23
CA SER A 166 -1.61 -22.35 -0.88
C SER A 166 -2.22 -22.94 0.39
N PRO A 167 -3.32 -23.74 0.30
CA PRO A 167 -4.10 -24.18 1.46
C PRO A 167 -3.32 -24.94 2.55
N HIS A 168 -2.16 -25.49 2.20
CA HIS A 168 -1.29 -26.24 3.11
C HIS A 168 -0.02 -25.48 3.51
N ALA A 169 0.06 -24.18 3.24
CA ALA A 169 1.18 -23.36 3.70
C ALA A 169 1.25 -23.37 5.24
N PRO A 170 2.46 -23.52 5.83
CA PRO A 170 2.64 -23.48 7.27
C PRO A 170 2.20 -22.16 7.91
N ASP A 171 2.41 -21.06 7.21
CA ASP A 171 1.95 -19.74 7.63
C ASP A 171 0.51 -19.51 7.13
N PRO A 172 -0.47 -19.25 8.01
CA PRO A 172 -1.86 -18.95 7.63
C PRO A 172 -2.02 -17.77 6.66
N VAL A 173 -1.10 -16.81 6.69
CA VAL A 173 -1.10 -15.69 5.74
C VAL A 173 -0.84 -16.23 4.32
N ASP A 174 0.10 -17.16 4.17
CA ASP A 174 0.45 -17.75 2.87
C ASP A 174 -0.60 -18.74 2.33
N GLN A 175 -1.62 -19.04 3.13
CA GLN A 175 -2.80 -19.78 2.67
C GLN A 175 -3.73 -18.92 1.80
N GLN A 176 -3.55 -17.60 1.79
CA GLN A 176 -4.34 -16.69 0.95
C GLN A 176 -3.65 -16.43 -0.39
N SER A 177 -4.45 -16.18 -1.44
CA SER A 177 -3.93 -15.64 -2.70
C SER A 177 -3.59 -14.15 -2.53
N ASP A 178 -2.47 -13.72 -3.09
CA ASP A 178 -2.08 -12.31 -3.18
C ASP A 178 -2.75 -11.57 -4.37
N ARG A 179 -3.57 -12.25 -5.20
CA ARG A 179 -4.21 -11.62 -6.37
C ARG A 179 -5.18 -10.51 -5.94
N PRO A 180 -4.99 -9.24 -6.32
CA PRO A 180 -5.96 -8.20 -5.99
C PRO A 180 -7.25 -8.35 -6.82
N ALA A 181 -8.37 -7.93 -6.25
CA ALA A 181 -9.68 -7.93 -6.92
C ALA A 181 -9.79 -6.82 -7.98
N PHE A 182 -9.08 -5.71 -7.77
CA PHE A 182 -8.99 -4.56 -8.66
C PHE A 182 -7.69 -3.79 -8.37
N GLN A 183 -7.29 -2.91 -9.29
CA GLN A 183 -6.10 -2.06 -9.16
C GLN A 183 -6.40 -0.61 -9.54
N VAL A 184 -5.86 0.33 -8.77
CA VAL A 184 -5.95 1.78 -9.00
C VAL A 184 -4.52 2.33 -9.12
N LEU A 185 -4.15 2.77 -10.32
CA LEU A 185 -2.80 3.23 -10.64
C LEU A 185 -2.79 4.74 -10.82
N LEU A 186 -2.16 5.45 -9.88
CA LEU A 186 -2.10 6.90 -9.87
C LEU A 186 -0.69 7.35 -10.26
N TYR A 187 -0.59 7.93 -11.47
CA TYR A 187 0.65 8.35 -12.13
C TYR A 187 1.79 7.31 -11.96
N PRO A 188 1.56 6.04 -12.33
CA PRO A 188 2.48 4.95 -12.01
C PRO A 188 3.88 5.20 -12.57
N GLY A 189 4.88 4.72 -11.83
CA GLY A 189 6.29 4.76 -12.22
C GLY A 189 6.60 3.93 -13.47
N ASN A 190 7.89 3.85 -13.80
CA ASN A 190 8.35 3.13 -14.98
C ASN A 190 8.33 1.61 -14.73
N SER A 191 7.14 1.03 -14.74
CA SER A 191 7.00 -0.39 -15.03
C SER A 191 7.48 -0.63 -16.45
N GLY A 192 8.35 -1.63 -16.66
CA GLY A 192 8.52 -2.20 -18.00
C GLY A 192 7.16 -2.60 -18.61
N ARG A 193 7.14 -3.12 -19.83
CA ARG A 193 5.87 -3.48 -20.51
C ARG A 193 4.95 -4.31 -19.60
N LEU A 194 3.85 -3.72 -19.14
CA LEU A 194 2.78 -4.43 -18.43
C LEU A 194 1.94 -5.20 -19.47
N GLU A 195 2.00 -6.53 -19.43
CA GLU A 195 1.18 -7.36 -20.29
C GLU A 195 -0.16 -7.66 -19.64
N VAL A 196 -1.19 -6.96 -20.11
CA VAL A 196 -2.57 -7.23 -19.68
C VAL A 196 -3.03 -8.54 -20.30
N THR A 197 -3.53 -9.45 -19.45
CA THR A 197 -4.11 -10.73 -19.86
C THR A 197 -5.60 -10.78 -19.52
N ARG A 198 -6.31 -11.79 -20.03
CA ARG A 198 -7.73 -12.02 -19.66
C ARG A 198 -7.96 -12.25 -18.16
N HIS A 199 -6.91 -12.56 -17.41
CA HIS A 199 -6.96 -12.83 -15.97
C HIS A 199 -6.54 -11.63 -15.12
N SER A 200 -6.04 -10.56 -15.76
CA SER A 200 -5.64 -9.34 -15.08
C SER A 200 -6.84 -8.70 -14.36
N PRO A 201 -6.70 -8.28 -13.10
CA PRO A 201 -7.75 -7.57 -12.38
C PRO A 201 -8.15 -6.26 -13.09
N PRO A 202 -9.43 -5.84 -13.01
CA PRO A 202 -9.89 -4.55 -13.53
C PRO A 202 -9.01 -3.39 -13.05
N VAL A 203 -8.74 -2.43 -13.94
CA VAL A 203 -7.82 -1.33 -13.69
C VAL A 203 -8.46 0.03 -13.91
N PHE A 204 -8.23 0.94 -12.97
CA PHE A 204 -8.40 2.38 -13.14
C PHE A 204 -7.02 3.04 -13.18
N ILE A 205 -6.77 3.90 -14.16
CA ILE A 205 -5.50 4.61 -14.31
C ILE A 205 -5.77 6.11 -14.41
N ALA A 206 -5.05 6.90 -13.62
CA ALA A 206 -5.02 8.36 -13.76
C ALA A 206 -3.58 8.84 -13.91
N GLY A 207 -3.32 9.73 -14.86
CA GLY A 207 -2.00 10.31 -15.09
C GLY A 207 -2.11 11.71 -15.70
N ALA A 208 -1.09 12.55 -15.48
CA ALA A 208 -1.02 13.89 -16.05
C ALA A 208 0.39 14.12 -16.62
N PHE A 209 0.47 14.67 -17.83
CA PHE A 209 1.73 14.83 -18.58
C PHE A 209 2.36 16.23 -18.40
N THR A 210 1.56 17.28 -18.14
CA THR A 210 2.01 18.68 -18.21
C THR A 210 1.84 19.49 -16.92
N THR A 211 1.16 18.94 -15.93
CA THR A 211 1.03 19.54 -14.60
C THR A 211 1.36 18.45 -13.60
N ALA A 212 2.29 18.70 -12.67
CA ALA A 212 2.45 17.83 -11.51
C ALA A 212 1.04 17.60 -10.95
N PRO A 213 0.55 16.35 -10.84
CA PRO A 213 -0.77 16.11 -10.26
C PRO A 213 -0.69 16.63 -8.84
N THR A 214 -1.24 17.81 -8.59
CA THR A 214 -1.44 18.30 -7.24
C THR A 214 -2.54 17.42 -6.66
N LEU A 215 -2.15 16.31 -6.03
CA LEU A 215 -3.08 15.60 -5.18
C LEU A 215 -3.58 16.60 -4.13
N PRO A 216 -4.89 16.76 -3.97
CA PRO A 216 -5.40 17.68 -2.98
C PRO A 216 -4.99 17.16 -1.59
N ARG A 217 -4.58 18.08 -0.70
CA ARG A 217 -4.13 17.75 0.68
C ARG A 217 -5.17 16.95 1.48
N ALA A 218 -6.43 17.07 1.09
CA ALA A 218 -7.53 16.21 1.48
C ALA A 218 -8.27 15.80 0.20
N TRP A 219 -8.65 14.53 0.09
CA TRP A 219 -9.51 14.09 -0.99
C TRP A 219 -10.89 14.76 -0.87
N PRO A 220 -11.52 15.13 -1.99
CA PRO A 220 -12.78 15.85 -1.96
C PRO A 220 -13.86 15.04 -1.22
N SER A 221 -14.55 15.70 -0.29
CA SER A 221 -15.80 15.21 0.26
C SER A 221 -16.89 15.46 -0.78
N PHE A 222 -17.44 14.39 -1.36
CA PHE A 222 -18.68 14.50 -2.12
C PHE A 222 -19.83 14.31 -1.14
N THR A 223 -20.50 15.42 -0.79
CA THR A 223 -21.77 15.42 -0.05
C THR A 223 -22.93 15.23 -1.00
#